data_AF-A0A9D6TJX2-F1
#
_entry.id   AF-A0A9D6TJX2-F1
#
_cell.length_a   1.000
_cell.length_b   1.000
_cell.length_c   1.000
_cell.angle_alpha   90.00
_cell.angle_beta   90.00
_cell.angle_gamma   90.00
#
_symmetry.space_group_name_H-M   'P 1'
#
loop_
_entity.id
_entity.type
_entity.pdbx_description
1 polymer ?
#
loop_
_entity_poly.entity_id
_entity_poly.type
_entity_poly.pdbx_seq_one_letter_code
_entity_poly.pdbx_strand_id
1 'polypeptide(L)'
;ARTIELPLDNTAFLLAPVLGLIDRGHVGWKRLRTEVAVLRFGDASIACIPGEIYPEIVNGGIERAPGGDFDVEPVEVPPIRALLPGRVKFVFGLANDEIGYIIPRSEWDREPPYLYGSPKRVYGEINSVGPETAPALHAALRELSRALALKDP
;
A
#
# COMPACT_ATOMS: atom_id res chain seq x y z
N ALA A 1 2.35 -15.99 -2.42
CA ALA A 1 1.81 -14.91 -1.59
C ALA A 1 2.71 -14.71 -0.37
N ARG A 2 2.55 -13.59 0.34
CA ARG A 2 3.19 -13.31 1.61
C ARG A 2 2.21 -12.58 2.52
N THR A 3 1.94 -13.17 3.66
CA THR A 3 1.27 -12.50 4.78
C THR A 3 2.23 -11.52 5.44
N ILE A 4 1.77 -10.29 5.69
CA ILE A 4 2.53 -9.27 6.41
C ILE A 4 1.70 -8.68 7.54
N GLU A 5 2.38 -8.09 8.53
CA GLU A 5 1.74 -7.40 9.64
C GLU A 5 2.00 -5.90 9.52
N LEU A 6 0.93 -5.12 9.52
CA LEU A 6 0.98 -3.67 9.40
C LEU A 6 0.66 -3.01 10.74
N PRO A 7 1.32 -1.89 11.09
CA PRO A 7 0.82 -0.97 12.09
C PRO A 7 -0.61 -0.51 11.74
N LEU A 8 -1.46 -0.40 12.75
CA LEU A 8 -2.81 0.13 12.63
C LEU A 8 -2.91 1.45 13.40
N ASP A 9 -2.68 2.55 12.68
CA ASP A 9 -2.65 3.90 13.23
C ASP A 9 -4.05 4.54 13.23
N ASN A 10 -4.92 4.08 12.34
CA ASN A 10 -6.27 4.61 12.23
C ASN A 10 -7.21 4.02 13.30
N THR A 11 -7.66 4.89 14.21
CA THR A 11 -8.55 4.51 15.32
C THR A 11 -9.90 3.98 14.83
N ALA A 12 -10.42 4.47 13.70
CA ALA A 12 -11.66 3.95 13.14
C ALA A 12 -11.51 2.49 12.71
N PHE A 13 -10.43 2.17 11.99
CA PHE A 13 -10.11 0.78 11.61
C PHE A 13 -9.76 -0.10 12.81
N LEU A 14 -9.21 0.47 13.89
CA LEU A 14 -8.97 -0.25 15.15
C LEU A 14 -10.28 -0.62 15.87
N LEU A 15 -11.29 0.26 15.84
CA LEU A 15 -12.56 0.04 16.55
C LEU A 15 -13.60 -0.70 15.71
N ALA A 16 -13.56 -0.57 14.38
CA ALA A 16 -14.57 -1.15 13.49
C ALA A 16 -14.79 -2.66 13.71
N PRO A 17 -13.76 -3.50 13.91
CA PRO A 17 -13.99 -4.91 14.18
C PRO A 17 -14.53 -5.19 15.59
N VAL A 18 -14.12 -4.40 16.58
CA VAL A 18 -14.65 -4.49 17.95
C VAL A 18 -16.14 -4.16 17.99
N LEU A 19 -16.58 -3.23 17.13
CA LEU A 19 -17.98 -2.83 16.97
C LEU A 19 -18.77 -3.74 16.01
N GLY A 20 -18.14 -4.76 15.42
CA GLY A 20 -18.77 -5.67 14.46
C GLY A 20 -19.10 -5.04 13.10
N LEU A 21 -18.49 -3.90 12.77
CA LEU A 21 -18.68 -3.21 11.49
C LEU A 21 -17.86 -3.84 10.35
N ILE A 22 -16.72 -4.46 10.69
CA ILE A 22 -15.85 -5.16 9.75
C ILE A 22 -15.49 -6.52 10.35
N ASP A 23 -15.66 -7.59 9.57
CA ASP A 23 -15.25 -8.93 9.98
C ASP A 23 -13.74 -9.12 9.76
N ARG A 24 -12.94 -8.68 10.75
CA ARG A 24 -11.49 -8.93 10.78
C ARG A 24 -10.92 -8.95 12.20
N GLY A 25 -9.77 -9.60 12.36
CA GLY A 25 -9.04 -9.65 13.63
C GLY A 25 -7.80 -8.75 13.66
N HIS A 26 -7.36 -8.41 14.87
CA HIS A 26 -6.01 -7.90 15.11
C HIS A 26 -5.06 -9.05 15.44
N VAL A 27 -3.81 -8.96 14.98
CA VAL A 27 -2.76 -9.94 15.34
C VAL A 27 -1.93 -9.52 16.54
N GLY A 28 -2.13 -8.29 17.01
CA GLY A 28 -1.51 -7.74 18.20
C GLY A 28 -2.09 -6.36 18.49
N TRP A 29 -1.57 -5.72 19.54
CA TRP A 29 -1.97 -4.35 19.86
C TRP A 29 -1.63 -3.41 18.70
N LYS A 30 -2.67 -2.75 18.14
CA LYS A 30 -2.55 -1.85 16.97
C LYS A 30 -1.78 -2.47 15.80
N ARG A 31 -2.02 -3.76 15.54
CA ARG A 31 -1.47 -4.45 14.37
C ARG A 31 -2.53 -5.30 13.70
N LEU A 32 -2.58 -5.20 12.38
CA LEU A 32 -3.42 -6.04 11.54
C LEU A 32 -2.57 -6.92 10.64
N ARG A 33 -3.15 -8.01 10.18
CA ARG A 33 -2.55 -8.90 9.19
C ARG A 33 -3.21 -8.66 7.85
N THR A 34 -2.40 -8.61 6.81
CA THR A 34 -2.87 -8.58 5.42
C THR A 34 -1.98 -9.47 4.55
N GLU A 35 -2.29 -9.56 3.26
CA GLU A 35 -1.57 -10.41 2.31
C GLU A 35 -1.29 -9.67 1.00
N VAL A 36 -0.07 -9.82 0.49
CA VAL A 36 0.28 -9.46 -0.89
C VAL A 36 0.66 -10.71 -1.68
N ALA A 37 0.44 -10.69 -2.99
CA ALA A 37 0.93 -11.74 -3.86
C ALA A 37 1.47 -11.19 -5.17
N VAL A 38 2.40 -11.92 -5.76
CA VAL A 38 2.78 -11.75 -7.16
C VAL A 38 2.63 -13.10 -7.84
N LEU A 39 1.92 -13.12 -8.95
CA LEU A 39 1.70 -14.29 -9.80
C LEU A 39 2.41 -14.07 -11.13
N ARG A 40 2.88 -15.15 -11.75
CA ARG A 40 3.46 -15.12 -13.10
C ARG A 40 2.90 -16.28 -13.92
N PHE A 41 2.48 -15.98 -15.14
CA PHE A 41 2.00 -16.92 -16.14
C PHE A 41 2.72 -16.62 -17.46
N GLY A 42 3.79 -17.35 -17.73
CA GLY A 42 4.68 -17.05 -18.87
C GLY A 42 5.23 -15.62 -18.78
N ASP A 43 4.94 -14.82 -19.81
CA ASP A 43 5.34 -13.41 -19.91
C ASP A 43 4.39 -12.43 -19.20
N ALA A 44 3.29 -12.91 -18.61
CA ALA A 44 2.37 -12.10 -17.84
C ALA A 44 2.65 -12.20 -16.33
N SER A 45 2.55 -11.08 -15.61
CA SER A 45 2.59 -11.05 -14.16
C SER A 45 1.46 -10.22 -13.57
N ILE A 46 1.05 -10.56 -12.34
CA ILE A 46 -0.03 -9.88 -11.61
C ILE A 46 0.48 -9.57 -10.21
N ALA A 47 0.46 -8.30 -9.80
CA ALA A 47 0.55 -7.91 -8.39
C ALA A 47 -0.86 -7.88 -7.79
N CYS A 48 -1.06 -8.59 -6.69
CA CYS A 48 -2.28 -8.60 -5.90
C CYS A 48 -2.07 -7.67 -4.70
N ILE A 49 -2.85 -6.60 -4.65
CA ILE A 49 -2.73 -5.52 -3.66
C ILE A 49 -3.97 -5.56 -2.75
N PRO A 50 -3.81 -5.60 -1.41
CA PRO A 50 -4.92 -5.75 -0.48
C PRO A 50 -5.62 -4.43 -0.16
N GLY A 51 -5.96 -3.63 -1.17
CA GLY A 51 -6.51 -2.29 -0.95
C GLY A 51 -6.66 -1.46 -2.22
N GLU A 52 -6.99 -0.19 -2.01
CA GLU A 52 -7.08 0.85 -3.03
C GLU A 52 -5.74 1.59 -3.14
N ILE A 53 -4.88 1.17 -4.09
CA ILE A 53 -3.53 1.72 -4.24
C ILE A 53 -3.47 2.94 -5.16
N TYR A 54 -2.73 3.96 -4.73
CA TYR A 54 -2.53 5.18 -5.52
C TYR A 54 -1.72 4.91 -6.80
N PRO A 55 -2.08 5.56 -7.93
CA PRO A 55 -1.51 5.27 -9.24
C PRO A 55 -0.01 5.58 -9.34
N GLU A 56 0.51 6.50 -8.54
CA GLU A 56 1.91 6.91 -8.49
C GLU A 56 2.80 5.78 -7.97
N ILE A 57 2.29 4.98 -7.02
CA ILE A 57 2.98 3.78 -6.52
C ILE A 57 3.04 2.71 -7.63
N VAL A 58 2.00 2.63 -8.44
CA VAL A 58 1.85 1.61 -9.49
C VAL A 58 2.69 1.95 -10.74
N ASN A 59 2.65 3.20 -11.17
CA ASN A 59 3.16 3.64 -12.47
C ASN A 59 4.34 4.63 -12.37
N GLY A 60 4.60 5.19 -11.20
CA GLY A 60 5.61 6.23 -10.97
C GLY A 60 4.96 7.62 -10.88
N GLY A 61 5.75 8.61 -10.46
CA GLY A 61 5.29 9.97 -10.25
C GLY A 61 5.14 10.38 -8.78
N ILE A 62 5.59 9.55 -7.84
CA ILE A 62 5.59 9.92 -6.41
C ILE A 62 6.46 11.16 -6.21
N GLU A 63 5.92 12.13 -5.50
CA GLU A 63 6.58 13.38 -5.17
C GLU A 63 7.02 13.43 -3.70
N ARG A 64 8.06 14.21 -3.41
CA ARG A 64 8.28 14.74 -2.07
C ARG A 64 7.33 15.91 -1.88
N ALA A 65 6.13 15.64 -1.38
CA ALA A 65 5.05 16.62 -1.40
C ALA A 65 5.38 17.83 -0.51
N PRO A 66 5.43 19.06 -1.06
CA PRO A 66 5.71 20.25 -0.26
C PRO A 66 4.62 20.47 0.80
N GLY A 67 5.02 20.38 2.07
CA GLY A 67 4.10 20.59 3.20
C GLY A 67 3.33 19.35 3.65
N GLY A 68 3.66 18.15 3.14
CA GLY A 68 3.12 16.89 3.65
C GLY A 68 3.59 16.62 5.09
N ASP A 69 2.88 15.72 5.79
CA ASP A 69 3.17 15.39 7.19
C ASP A 69 4.59 14.81 7.37
N PHE A 70 5.15 14.21 6.31
CA PHE A 70 6.49 13.65 6.30
C PHE A 70 7.36 14.30 5.23
N ASP A 71 8.40 15.02 5.66
CA ASP A 71 9.36 15.69 4.78
C ASP A 71 10.44 14.70 4.24
N VAL A 72 9.98 13.64 3.56
CA VAL A 72 10.83 12.52 3.10
C VAL A 72 10.83 12.38 1.58
N GLU A 73 11.95 11.91 1.03
CA GLU A 73 12.01 11.50 -0.38
C GLU A 73 11.07 10.31 -0.66
N PRO A 74 10.59 10.14 -1.90
CA PRO A 74 9.82 8.96 -2.30
C PRO A 74 10.51 7.65 -1.92
N VAL A 75 9.82 6.78 -1.18
CA VAL A 75 10.39 5.50 -0.70
C VAL A 75 9.85 4.29 -1.44
N GLU A 76 8.63 4.37 -2.00
CA GLU A 76 7.98 3.33 -2.79
C GLU A 76 8.46 3.32 -4.26
N VAL A 77 9.77 3.47 -4.45
CA VAL A 77 10.44 3.54 -5.76
C VAL A 77 11.41 2.36 -5.96
N PRO A 78 11.49 1.74 -7.16
CA PRO A 78 10.79 2.08 -8.39
C PRO A 78 9.31 1.64 -8.34
N PRO A 79 8.45 2.11 -9.24
CA PRO A 79 7.02 1.77 -9.22
C PRO A 79 6.77 0.27 -9.38
N ILE A 80 5.62 -0.23 -8.89
CA ILE A 80 5.30 -1.67 -8.85
C ILE A 80 5.44 -2.32 -10.24
N ARG A 81 5.03 -1.65 -11.32
CA ARG A 81 5.20 -2.17 -12.68
C ARG A 81 6.66 -2.37 -13.08
N ALA A 82 7.60 -1.60 -12.55
CA ALA A 82 9.02 -1.79 -12.82
C ALA A 82 9.58 -3.01 -12.05
N LEU A 83 8.99 -3.35 -10.91
CA LEU A 83 9.37 -4.52 -10.11
C LEU A 83 8.93 -5.84 -10.73
N LEU A 84 7.75 -5.85 -11.35
CA LEU A 84 7.13 -7.05 -11.88
C LEU A 84 7.90 -7.67 -13.06
N PRO A 85 8.14 -8.99 -13.08
CA PRO A 85 8.76 -9.68 -14.22
C PRO A 85 7.82 -9.79 -15.41
N GLY A 86 8.34 -10.19 -16.57
CA GLY A 86 7.56 -10.38 -17.79
C GLY A 86 7.23 -9.09 -18.55
N ARG A 87 6.58 -9.23 -19.70
CA ARG A 87 6.22 -8.13 -20.60
C ARG A 87 4.86 -7.54 -20.29
N VAL A 88 3.89 -8.37 -19.92
CA VAL A 88 2.52 -7.95 -19.63
C VAL A 88 2.35 -7.91 -18.12
N LYS A 89 2.02 -6.74 -17.58
CA LYS A 89 2.04 -6.51 -16.13
C LYS A 89 0.67 -6.02 -15.70
N PHE A 90 0.05 -6.71 -14.77
CA PHE A 90 -1.23 -6.34 -14.18
C PHE A 90 -1.05 -6.00 -12.71
N VAL A 91 -1.89 -5.10 -12.22
CA VAL A 91 -1.99 -4.76 -10.80
C VAL A 91 -3.47 -4.80 -10.46
N PHE A 92 -3.84 -5.72 -9.59
CA PHE A 92 -5.21 -5.90 -9.10
C PHE A 92 -5.27 -5.38 -7.67
N GLY A 93 -6.04 -4.32 -7.46
CA GLY A 93 -6.46 -3.87 -6.13
C GLY A 93 -7.53 -4.79 -5.54
N LEU A 94 -7.87 -4.57 -4.27
CA LEU A 94 -8.87 -5.35 -3.52
C LEU A 94 -8.64 -6.87 -3.59
N ALA A 95 -7.37 -7.30 -3.71
CA ALA A 95 -7.02 -8.69 -3.92
C ALA A 95 -6.64 -9.35 -2.60
N ASN A 96 -7.29 -10.48 -2.29
CA ASN A 96 -7.15 -11.30 -1.08
C ASN A 96 -7.61 -10.64 0.23
N ASP A 97 -7.55 -9.31 0.34
CA ASP A 97 -7.92 -8.54 1.52
C ASP A 97 -8.24 -7.08 1.13
N GLU A 98 -8.80 -6.31 2.08
CA GLU A 98 -9.17 -4.90 1.90
C GLU A 98 -8.78 -4.04 3.10
N ILE A 99 -7.76 -3.18 2.95
CA ILE A 99 -7.23 -2.33 4.03
C ILE A 99 -7.43 -0.84 3.79
N GLY A 100 -8.31 -0.46 2.86
CA GLY A 100 -8.54 0.91 2.47
C GLY A 100 -7.45 1.44 1.54
N TYR A 101 -7.23 2.76 1.58
CA TYR A 101 -6.31 3.44 0.69
C TYR A 101 -4.85 3.21 1.07
N ILE A 102 -4.02 3.07 0.04
CA ILE A 102 -2.57 2.91 0.13
C ILE A 102 -1.92 4.10 -0.58
N ILE A 103 -1.36 5.00 0.22
CA ILE A 103 -0.90 6.34 -0.17
C ILE A 103 0.62 6.40 0.00
N PRO A 104 1.37 7.03 -0.93
CA PRO A 104 2.81 7.18 -0.77
C PRO A 104 3.15 7.87 0.54
N ARG A 105 4.21 7.41 1.21
CA ARG A 105 4.62 8.01 2.49
C ARG A 105 4.95 9.49 2.36
N SER A 106 5.62 9.88 1.28
CA SER A 106 6.05 11.25 1.03
C SER A 106 4.91 12.20 0.63
N GLU A 107 3.71 11.66 0.41
CA GLU A 107 2.50 12.40 0.04
C GLU A 107 1.42 12.32 1.13
N TRP A 108 1.72 11.66 2.26
CA TRP A 108 0.78 11.54 3.35
C TRP A 108 0.52 12.90 4.01
N ASP A 109 -0.76 13.21 4.21
CA ASP A 109 -1.20 14.53 4.64
C ASP A 109 -2.50 14.48 5.47
N ARG A 110 -2.35 14.30 6.79
CA ARG A 110 -3.46 14.18 7.74
C ARG A 110 -3.61 15.42 8.62
N GLU A 111 -2.57 16.25 8.76
CA GLU A 111 -2.58 17.43 9.62
C GLU A 111 -2.58 18.75 8.80
N PRO A 112 -3.17 19.84 9.31
CA PRO A 112 -3.11 21.14 8.64
C PRO A 112 -1.66 21.64 8.45
N PRO A 113 -1.33 22.36 7.35
CA PRO A 113 -2.23 23.11 6.47
C PRO A 113 -2.84 22.32 5.28
N TYR A 114 -2.64 21.01 5.22
CA TYR A 114 -3.01 20.14 4.10
C TYR A 114 -2.33 20.48 2.77
N LEU A 115 -2.05 19.44 1.99
CA LEU A 115 -1.41 19.53 0.69
C LEU A 115 -2.29 20.26 -0.33
N TYR A 116 -1.62 20.90 -1.28
CA TYR A 116 -2.22 21.55 -2.44
C TYR A 116 -3.30 22.60 -2.10
N GLY A 117 -3.20 23.21 -0.91
CA GLY A 117 -4.15 24.24 -0.46
C GLY A 117 -5.53 23.71 -0.11
N SER A 118 -5.64 22.40 0.19
CA SER A 118 -6.91 21.81 0.58
C SER A 118 -7.43 22.42 1.89
N PRO A 119 -8.73 22.77 2.00
CA PRO A 119 -9.30 23.28 3.24
C PRO A 119 -9.56 22.17 4.28
N LYS A 120 -9.40 20.89 3.92
CA LYS A 120 -9.71 19.71 4.74
C LYS A 120 -8.74 18.57 4.45
N ARG A 121 -8.70 17.59 5.34
CA ARG A 121 -8.01 16.31 5.12
C ARG A 121 -8.46 15.68 3.81
N VAL A 122 -7.52 15.09 3.10
CA VAL A 122 -7.78 14.29 1.91
C VAL A 122 -8.47 12.97 2.30
N TYR A 123 -9.29 12.44 1.39
CA TYR A 123 -10.21 11.34 1.69
C TYR A 123 -9.49 10.00 1.90
N GLY A 124 -8.36 9.81 1.23
CA GLY A 124 -7.60 8.57 1.30
C GLY A 124 -7.10 8.29 2.71
N GLU A 125 -6.55 9.30 3.38
CA GLU A 125 -5.92 9.22 4.70
C GLU A 125 -6.95 8.90 5.79
N ILE A 126 -8.19 9.37 5.61
CA ILE A 126 -9.33 9.03 6.48
C ILE A 126 -9.62 7.53 6.41
N ASN A 127 -9.50 6.95 5.22
CA ASN A 127 -9.83 5.57 4.91
C ASN A 127 -8.58 4.70 4.68
N SER A 128 -7.47 5.02 5.36
CA SER A 128 -6.24 4.24 5.31
C SER A 128 -5.86 3.73 6.69
N VAL A 129 -5.19 2.58 6.76
CA VAL A 129 -4.72 1.99 8.03
C VAL A 129 -3.48 2.70 8.60
N GLY A 130 -2.73 3.43 7.78
CA GLY A 130 -1.64 4.30 8.25
C GLY A 130 -0.52 4.57 7.21
N PRO A 131 0.40 5.51 7.50
CA PRO A 131 1.46 5.95 6.59
C PRO A 131 2.58 4.92 6.36
N GLU A 132 2.67 3.87 7.17
CA GLU A 132 3.63 2.77 6.98
C GLU A 132 3.13 1.69 6.01
N THR A 133 1.87 1.80 5.56
CA THR A 133 1.21 0.80 4.72
C THR A 133 1.88 0.65 3.36
N ALA A 134 2.02 1.75 2.61
CA ALA A 134 2.62 1.72 1.28
C ALA A 134 4.09 1.26 1.30
N PRO A 135 4.96 1.75 2.21
CA PRO A 135 6.34 1.26 2.32
C PRO A 135 6.41 -0.26 2.57
N ALA A 136 5.60 -0.77 3.50
CA ALA A 136 5.62 -2.19 3.86
C ALA A 136 5.14 -3.10 2.72
N LEU A 137 4.05 -2.71 2.05
CA LEU A 137 3.53 -3.44 0.88
C LEU A 137 4.53 -3.41 -0.28
N HIS A 138 5.12 -2.25 -0.57
CA HIS A 138 6.11 -2.09 -1.63
C HIS A 138 7.33 -2.99 -1.43
N ALA A 139 7.87 -3.02 -0.22
CA ALA A 139 8.99 -3.88 0.15
C ALA A 139 8.64 -5.37 -0.05
N ALA A 140 7.48 -5.80 0.42
CA ALA A 140 7.03 -7.19 0.28
C ALA A 140 6.83 -7.59 -1.19
N LEU A 141 6.22 -6.73 -2.00
CA LEU A 141 6.04 -6.94 -3.44
C LEU A 141 7.38 -7.00 -4.17
N ARG A 142 8.32 -6.11 -3.86
CA ARG A 142 9.68 -6.13 -4.42
C ARG A 142 10.37 -7.46 -4.18
N GLU A 143 10.30 -7.97 -2.95
CA GLU A 143 10.91 -9.25 -2.62
C GLU A 143 10.24 -10.42 -3.35
N LEU A 144 8.91 -10.44 -3.42
CA LEU A 144 8.17 -11.45 -4.18
C LEU A 144 8.51 -11.41 -5.68
N SER A 145 8.57 -10.22 -6.28
CA SER A 145 8.94 -10.05 -7.68
C SER A 145 10.38 -10.51 -7.96
N ARG A 146 11.34 -10.17 -7.10
CA ARG A 146 12.73 -10.65 -7.20
C ARG A 146 12.81 -12.17 -7.12
N ALA A 147 12.09 -12.77 -6.16
CA ALA A 147 12.06 -14.22 -5.99
C ALA A 147 11.46 -14.95 -7.19
N LEU A 148 10.55 -14.33 -7.95
CA LEU A 148 10.01 -14.87 -9.20
C LEU A 148 10.96 -14.71 -10.38
N ALA A 149 11.71 -13.61 -10.44
CA ALA A 149 12.70 -13.38 -11.51
C ALA A 149 13.89 -14.36 -11.43
N LEU A 150 14.31 -14.73 -10.21
CA LEU A 150 15.41 -15.70 -9.99
C LEU A 150 15.04 -17.16 -10.30
N LYS A 151 13.74 -17.45 -10.48
CA LYS A 151 13.25 -18.80 -10.79
C LYS A 151 13.10 -19.05 -12.30
N ASP A 152 13.46 -18.08 -13.14
CA ASP A 152 13.63 -18.31 -14.57
C ASP A 152 14.99 -18.98 -14.82
N PRO A 153 15.03 -20.17 -15.43
CA PRO A 153 16.27 -20.81 -15.87
C PRO A 153 16.94 -20.05 -17.03
#